data_AF-A0ABD2DVQ0-F1
#
_entry.id   AF-A0ABD2DVQ0-F1
#
_cell.length_a   1.000
_cell.length_b   1.000
_cell.length_c   1.000
_cell.angle_alpha   90.00
_cell.angle_beta   90.00
_cell.angle_gamma   90.00
#
_symmetry.space_group_name_H-M   'P 1'
#
loop_
_entity.id
_entity.type
_entity.pdbx_description
1 polymer ?
#
loop_
_entity_poly.entity_id
_entity_poly.type
_entity_poly.pdbx_seq_one_letter_code
_entity_poly.pdbx_strand_id
1 'polypeptide(L)'
;RPSCPPLLAMGSRMQTAALPCLSLMLLLLSQLPGAQGQEFRFGSCRVKGVILQELWEAFSAVKDTMQAQDNITSVRLLQRAVLEDVSQENEMFSISESAHRRFLLFQRAFKQLDIEAALTKAFGEVDILLTWMEKFYQL
;
A
#
# COMPACT_ATOMS: atom_id res chain seq x y z
N ARG A 1 -17.38 28.36 77.73
CA ARG A 1 -17.02 29.48 76.82
C ARG A 1 -15.55 29.83 77.11
N PRO A 2 -14.61 29.83 76.15
CA PRO A 2 -14.59 29.25 74.80
C PRO A 2 -13.65 28.00 74.74
N SER A 3 -13.87 26.97 73.93
CA SER A 3 -13.87 26.89 72.46
C SER A 3 -12.48 27.10 71.84
N CYS A 4 -11.70 26.02 71.68
CA CYS A 4 -10.65 25.98 70.66
C CYS A 4 -11.27 25.56 69.31
N PRO A 5 -10.95 26.25 68.20
CA PRO A 5 -11.55 26.01 66.89
C PRO A 5 -10.98 24.75 66.21
N PRO A 6 -11.69 24.18 65.21
CA PRO A 6 -11.22 23.01 64.49
C PRO A 6 -10.10 23.38 63.52
N LEU A 7 -9.14 22.47 63.38
CA LEU A 7 -8.17 22.45 62.29
C LEU A 7 -8.90 22.52 60.95
N LEU A 8 -8.77 23.65 60.25
CA LEU A 8 -9.03 23.71 58.82
C LEU A 8 -8.02 22.81 58.10
N ALA A 9 -8.46 21.61 57.76
CA ALA A 9 -7.89 20.85 56.65
C ALA A 9 -9.03 20.57 55.66
N MET A 10 -9.42 21.61 54.94
CA MET A 10 -10.18 21.47 53.70
C MET A 10 -9.19 21.03 52.62
N GLY A 11 -8.89 19.73 52.58
CA GLY A 11 -8.09 19.10 51.54
C GLY A 11 -8.96 18.10 50.80
N SER A 12 -9.52 18.54 49.68
CA SER A 12 -10.48 17.83 48.83
C SER A 12 -10.06 16.40 48.51
N ARG A 13 -10.82 15.42 49.01
CA ARG A 13 -10.69 13.98 48.74
C ARG A 13 -11.35 13.62 47.39
N MET A 14 -11.01 14.33 46.32
CA MET A 14 -11.56 14.13 44.95
C MET A 14 -10.52 13.69 43.93
N GLN A 15 -9.55 12.84 44.31
CA GLN A 15 -8.54 12.32 43.36
C GLN A 15 -8.66 10.82 43.05
N THR A 16 -9.58 10.07 43.66
CA THR A 16 -9.59 8.60 43.53
C THR A 16 -10.54 8.03 42.47
N ALA A 17 -11.33 8.85 41.78
CA ALA A 17 -12.28 8.38 40.75
C ALA A 17 -11.83 8.65 39.30
N ALA A 18 -10.93 9.62 39.06
CA ALA A 18 -10.46 9.93 37.71
C ALA A 18 -9.46 8.88 37.17
N LEU A 19 -8.64 8.33 38.07
CA LEU A 19 -7.62 7.33 37.76
C LEU A 19 -8.19 6.00 37.21
N PRO A 20 -9.24 5.39 37.79
CA PRO A 20 -9.79 4.14 37.24
C PRO A 20 -10.42 4.34 35.87
N CYS A 21 -11.06 5.49 35.61
CA CYS A 21 -11.59 5.80 34.27
C CYS A 21 -10.48 5.97 33.23
N LEU A 22 -9.41 6.71 33.56
CA LEU A 22 -8.25 6.86 32.68
C LEU A 22 -7.56 5.51 32.41
N SER A 23 -7.42 4.67 33.44
CA SER A 23 -6.86 3.32 33.32
C SER A 23 -7.73 2.43 32.42
N LEU A 24 -9.06 2.49 32.57
CA LEU A 24 -10.00 1.73 31.73
C LEU A 24 -9.97 2.20 30.27
N MET A 25 -9.90 3.51 30.03
CA MET A 25 -9.78 4.07 28.68
C MET A 25 -8.46 3.69 28.01
N LEU A 26 -7.34 3.69 28.76
CA LEU A 26 -6.03 3.24 28.26
C LEU A 26 -6.01 1.74 27.95
N LEU A 27 -6.65 0.92 28.80
CA LEU A 27 -6.82 -0.52 28.56
C LEU A 27 -7.68 -0.80 27.33
N LEU A 28 -8.75 -0.03 27.10
CA LEU A 28 -9.58 -0.17 25.89
C LEU A 28 -8.82 0.26 24.63
N LEU A 29 -7.99 1.31 24.71
CA LEU A 29 -7.15 1.77 23.61
C LEU A 29 -6.01 0.81 23.27
N SER A 30 -5.43 0.13 24.26
CA SER A 30 -4.36 -0.87 24.03
C SER A 30 -4.87 -2.15 23.36
N GLN A 31 -6.18 -2.43 23.50
CA GLN A 31 -6.84 -3.59 22.92
C GLN A 31 -7.52 -3.27 21.59
N LEU A 32 -7.48 -2.01 21.14
CA LEU A 32 -7.90 -1.68 19.79
C LEU A 32 -6.95 -2.43 18.86
N PRO A 33 -7.43 -3.42 18.08
CA PRO A 33 -6.59 -4.04 17.08
C PRO A 33 -6.13 -2.87 16.21
N GLY A 34 -4.84 -2.56 16.27
CA GLY A 34 -4.26 -1.58 15.36
C GLY A 34 -4.68 -2.09 14.00
N ALA A 35 -5.54 -1.33 13.30
CA ALA A 35 -6.09 -1.75 12.03
C ALA A 35 -4.89 -2.27 11.24
N GLN A 36 -4.85 -3.59 10.97
CA GLN A 36 -3.91 -4.10 10.00
C GLN A 36 -4.35 -3.39 8.73
N GLY A 37 -3.65 -2.31 8.45
CA GLY A 37 -3.95 -1.47 7.33
C GLY A 37 -3.60 -2.28 6.12
N GLN A 38 -4.53 -2.31 5.17
CA GLN A 38 -4.28 -2.76 3.81
C GLN A 38 -2.91 -2.26 3.35
N GLU A 39 -1.99 -3.18 3.08
CA GLU A 39 -0.62 -2.87 2.72
C GLU A 39 -0.10 -3.80 1.63
N PHE A 40 0.79 -3.28 0.78
CA PHE A 40 1.59 -4.13 -0.09
C PHE A 40 2.89 -4.53 0.60
N ARG A 41 3.29 -5.79 0.42
CA ARG A 41 4.57 -6.34 0.88
C ARG A 41 5.44 -6.78 -0.31
N PHE A 42 6.36 -5.93 -0.71
CA PHE A 42 7.36 -6.24 -1.73
C PHE A 42 8.67 -6.66 -1.06
N GLY A 43 8.80 -7.95 -0.75
CA GLY A 43 9.93 -8.45 0.04
C GLY A 43 9.95 -7.83 1.44
N SER A 44 11.02 -7.12 1.77
CA SER A 44 11.14 -6.38 3.05
C SER A 44 10.42 -5.02 3.05
N CYS A 45 9.99 -4.52 1.88
CA CYS A 45 9.31 -3.24 1.75
C CYS A 45 7.81 -3.36 2.09
N ARG A 46 7.30 -2.42 2.89
CA ARG A 46 5.88 -2.28 3.24
C ARG A 46 5.34 -0.95 2.74
N VAL A 47 4.27 -0.99 1.96
CA VAL A 47 3.60 0.20 1.42
C VAL A 47 2.20 0.27 2.01
N LYS A 48 1.95 1.30 2.82
CA LYS A 48 0.65 1.56 3.47
C LYS A 48 -0.03 2.78 2.83
N GLY A 49 -1.33 2.91 3.05
CA GLY A 49 -2.10 4.07 2.57
C GLY A 49 -2.44 4.02 1.08
N VAL A 50 -2.31 2.84 0.46
CA VAL A 50 -2.76 2.58 -0.92
C VAL A 50 -3.83 1.50 -0.86
N ILE A 51 -5.04 1.86 -1.28
CA ILE A 51 -6.18 0.94 -1.32
C ILE A 51 -6.25 0.37 -2.74
N LEU A 52 -6.00 -0.93 -2.89
CA LEU A 52 -5.95 -1.58 -4.22
C LEU A 52 -7.28 -1.45 -4.97
N GLN A 53 -8.40 -1.47 -4.25
CA GLN A 53 -9.73 -1.29 -4.82
C GLN A 53 -9.89 0.09 -5.47
N GLU A 54 -9.42 1.16 -4.83
CA GLU A 54 -9.48 2.52 -5.38
C GLU A 54 -8.66 2.64 -6.67
N LEU A 55 -7.49 1.96 -6.75
CA LEU A 55 -6.70 1.91 -7.97
C LEU A 55 -7.44 1.20 -9.11
N TRP A 56 -8.09 0.07 -8.83
CA TRP A 56 -8.89 -0.65 -9.82
C TRP A 56 -10.09 0.15 -10.30
N GLU A 57 -10.79 0.84 -9.40
CA GLU A 57 -11.93 1.70 -9.76
C GLU A 57 -11.49 2.87 -10.64
N ALA A 58 -10.41 3.57 -10.25
CA ALA A 58 -9.85 4.67 -11.03
C ALA A 58 -9.41 4.20 -12.42
N PHE A 59 -8.76 3.04 -12.51
CA PHE A 59 -8.33 2.50 -13.81
C PHE A 59 -9.51 2.03 -14.67
N SER A 60 -10.52 1.38 -14.07
CA SER A 60 -11.67 0.85 -14.81
C SER A 60 -12.45 1.96 -15.52
N ALA A 61 -12.45 3.18 -14.98
CA ALA A 61 -13.09 4.35 -15.61
C ALA A 61 -12.46 4.74 -16.96
N VAL A 62 -11.20 4.37 -17.22
CA VAL A 62 -10.46 4.74 -18.45
C VAL A 62 -10.04 3.54 -19.28
N LYS A 63 -10.09 2.32 -18.73
CA LYS A 63 -9.62 1.06 -19.36
C LYS A 63 -10.14 0.88 -20.77
N ASP A 64 -11.46 0.89 -20.93
CA ASP A 64 -12.09 0.55 -22.21
C ASP A 64 -11.72 1.56 -23.31
N THR A 65 -11.56 2.84 -22.93
CA THR A 65 -11.15 3.88 -23.87
C THR A 65 -9.69 3.69 -24.31
N MET A 66 -8.78 3.42 -23.37
CA MET A 66 -7.37 3.20 -23.67
C MET A 66 -7.16 1.93 -24.50
N GLN A 67 -7.84 0.83 -24.15
CA GLN A 67 -7.74 -0.44 -24.86
C GLN A 67 -8.40 -0.38 -26.25
N ALA A 68 -9.47 0.38 -26.43
CA ALA A 68 -10.07 0.61 -27.74
C ALA A 68 -9.17 1.47 -28.66
N GLN A 69 -8.35 2.35 -28.09
CA GLN A 69 -7.42 3.19 -28.84
C GLN A 69 -6.09 2.47 -29.16
N ASP A 70 -5.77 1.38 -28.45
CA ASP A 70 -4.58 0.55 -28.74
C ASP A 70 -4.80 -0.32 -29.98
N ASN A 71 -4.36 0.19 -31.12
CA ASN A 71 -4.41 -0.52 -32.40
C ASN A 71 -3.27 -1.57 -32.56
N ILE A 72 -2.33 -1.66 -31.63
CA ILE A 72 -1.11 -2.48 -31.77
C ILE A 72 -1.25 -3.74 -30.91
N THR A 73 -1.82 -4.79 -31.48
CA THR A 73 -2.03 -6.08 -30.79
C THR A 73 -0.80 -7.01 -30.84
N SER A 74 0.16 -6.72 -31.72
CA SER A 74 1.35 -7.55 -31.94
C SER A 74 2.44 -7.37 -30.88
N VAL A 75 2.42 -6.26 -30.15
CA VAL A 75 3.37 -5.94 -29.09
C VAL A 75 2.65 -6.07 -27.74
N ARG A 76 3.40 -6.47 -26.71
CA ARG A 76 2.98 -6.40 -25.31
C ARG A 76 4.13 -5.80 -24.51
N LEU A 77 3.87 -4.78 -23.71
CA LEU A 77 4.91 -4.08 -22.93
C LEU A 77 5.21 -4.83 -21.63
N LEU A 78 4.17 -5.15 -20.87
CA LEU A 78 4.21 -5.93 -19.64
C LEU A 78 4.11 -7.42 -19.95
N GLN A 79 5.17 -7.94 -20.58
CA GLN A 79 5.33 -9.35 -20.90
C GLN A 79 5.52 -10.19 -19.63
N ARG A 80 5.29 -11.51 -19.73
CA ARG A 80 5.54 -12.43 -18.61
C ARG A 80 6.97 -12.29 -18.06
N ALA A 81 7.98 -12.22 -18.92
CA ALA A 81 9.37 -12.05 -18.52
C ALA A 81 9.64 -10.74 -17.74
N VAL A 82 8.79 -9.71 -17.89
CA VAL A 82 8.88 -8.46 -17.11
C VAL A 82 8.35 -8.66 -15.69
N LEU A 83 7.32 -9.50 -15.52
CA LEU A 83 6.54 -9.67 -14.27
C LEU A 83 6.67 -11.06 -13.61
N GLU A 84 7.56 -11.91 -14.11
CA GLU A 84 7.86 -13.24 -13.56
C GLU A 84 8.30 -13.21 -12.09
N ASP A 85 8.28 -14.34 -11.39
CA ASP A 85 8.60 -14.31 -9.96
C ASP A 85 10.10 -14.05 -9.75
N VAL A 86 10.43 -13.11 -8.86
CA VAL A 86 11.82 -12.66 -8.63
C VAL A 86 12.67 -13.75 -7.94
N SER A 87 12.02 -14.79 -7.39
CA SER A 87 12.62 -15.84 -6.59
C SER A 87 13.22 -17.00 -7.39
N GLN A 88 13.04 -17.05 -8.72
CA GLN A 88 13.45 -18.20 -9.55
C GLN A 88 14.61 -17.94 -10.51
N GLU A 89 15.22 -16.75 -10.50
CA GLU A 89 16.40 -16.48 -11.33
C GLU A 89 17.68 -16.97 -10.63
N ASN A 90 18.50 -17.70 -11.39
CA ASN A 90 19.79 -18.27 -10.98
C ASN A 90 20.62 -17.32 -10.10
N GLU A 91 21.35 -17.88 -9.14
CA GLU A 91 22.31 -17.24 -8.20
C GLU A 91 23.39 -16.34 -8.85
N MET A 92 23.38 -16.18 -10.18
CA MET A 92 24.33 -15.41 -10.96
C MET A 92 24.15 -13.89 -10.85
N PHE A 93 22.93 -13.41 -10.60
CA PHE A 93 22.64 -11.97 -10.50
C PHE A 93 22.04 -11.61 -9.14
N SER A 94 22.34 -10.41 -8.66
CA SER A 94 21.64 -9.86 -7.50
C SER A 94 20.18 -9.52 -7.85
N ILE A 95 19.31 -9.49 -6.83
CA ILE A 95 17.88 -9.15 -7.00
C ILE A 95 17.71 -7.81 -7.74
N SER A 96 18.55 -6.81 -7.45
CA SER A 96 18.48 -5.50 -8.10
C SER A 96 18.88 -5.57 -9.58
N GLU A 97 19.91 -6.36 -9.94
CA GLU A 97 20.31 -6.55 -11.34
C GLU A 97 19.25 -7.28 -12.14
N SER A 98 18.65 -8.33 -11.57
CA SER A 98 17.51 -9.05 -12.17
C SER A 98 16.32 -8.11 -12.39
N ALA A 99 15.93 -7.34 -11.38
CA ALA A 99 14.87 -6.34 -11.51
C ALA A 99 15.18 -5.28 -12.58
N HIS A 100 16.43 -4.80 -12.64
CA HIS A 100 16.86 -3.83 -13.64
C HIS A 100 16.81 -4.41 -15.06
N ARG A 101 17.31 -5.65 -15.26
CA ARG A 101 17.24 -6.33 -16.56
C ARG A 101 15.81 -6.48 -17.06
N ARG A 102 14.88 -6.82 -16.18
CA ARG A 102 13.45 -6.96 -16.51
C ARG A 102 12.81 -5.62 -16.83
N PHE A 103 13.14 -4.57 -16.08
CA PHE A 103 12.73 -3.20 -16.42
C PHE A 103 13.25 -2.78 -17.80
N LEU A 104 14.47 -3.15 -18.18
CA LEU A 104 15.03 -2.86 -19.50
C LEU A 104 14.29 -3.59 -20.64
N LEU A 105 13.71 -4.77 -20.39
CA LEU A 105 12.86 -5.46 -21.38
C LEU A 105 11.61 -4.62 -21.68
N PHE A 106 10.90 -4.17 -20.64
CA PHE A 106 9.78 -3.25 -20.78
C PHE A 106 10.21 -1.96 -21.49
N GLN A 107 11.29 -1.33 -21.03
CA GLN A 107 11.76 -0.06 -21.59
C GLN A 107 12.12 -0.19 -23.08
N ARG A 108 12.74 -1.30 -23.48
CA ARG A 108 13.06 -1.55 -24.89
C ARG A 108 11.80 -1.68 -25.72
N ALA A 109 10.82 -2.47 -25.27
CA ALA A 109 9.55 -2.62 -25.98
C ALA A 109 8.80 -1.29 -26.08
N PHE A 110 8.80 -0.48 -25.01
CA PHE A 110 8.18 0.84 -24.99
C PHE A 110 8.82 1.78 -26.02
N LYS A 111 10.16 1.83 -26.07
CA LYS A 111 10.92 2.71 -26.99
C LYS A 111 10.85 2.28 -28.46
N GLN A 112 10.36 1.08 -28.77
CA GLN A 112 10.17 0.63 -30.15
C GLN A 112 8.88 1.16 -30.77
N LEU A 113 7.95 1.66 -29.94
CA LEU A 113 6.70 2.25 -30.40
C LEU A 113 6.87 3.76 -30.57
N ASP A 114 6.03 4.33 -31.43
CA ASP A 114 5.82 5.78 -31.41
C ASP A 114 5.31 6.22 -30.03
N ILE A 115 5.64 7.43 -29.60
CA ILE A 115 5.35 7.88 -28.23
C ILE A 115 3.86 7.84 -27.89
N GLU A 116 2.97 8.23 -28.81
CA GLU A 116 1.52 8.21 -28.54
C GLU A 116 1.03 6.77 -28.39
N ALA A 117 1.45 5.90 -29.32
CA ALA A 117 1.17 4.47 -29.27
C ALA A 117 1.71 3.81 -27.98
N ALA A 118 2.93 4.16 -27.58
CA ALA A 118 3.57 3.64 -26.38
C ALA A 118 2.79 4.03 -25.11
N LEU A 119 2.32 5.28 -25.04
CA LEU A 119 1.51 5.79 -23.92
C LEU A 119 0.16 5.09 -23.87
N THR A 120 -0.61 5.11 -24.97
CA THR A 120 -1.92 4.44 -25.04
C THR A 120 -1.81 2.97 -24.64
N LYS A 121 -0.78 2.29 -25.13
CA LYS A 121 -0.52 0.89 -24.80
C LYS A 121 -0.13 0.68 -23.34
N ALA A 122 0.77 1.49 -22.80
CA ALA A 122 1.19 1.36 -21.40
C ALA A 122 0.03 1.62 -20.43
N PHE A 123 -0.84 2.59 -20.74
CA PHE A 123 -2.08 2.80 -19.98
C PHE A 123 -3.04 1.62 -20.13
N GLY A 124 -3.24 1.11 -21.35
CA GLY A 124 -4.12 -0.04 -21.62
C GLY A 124 -3.69 -1.34 -20.93
N GLU A 125 -2.41 -1.48 -20.58
CA GLU A 125 -1.84 -2.64 -19.89
C GLU A 125 -1.74 -2.47 -18.35
N VAL A 126 -2.26 -1.38 -17.77
CA VAL A 126 -2.21 -1.16 -16.31
C VAL A 126 -2.95 -2.26 -15.53
N ASP A 127 -3.98 -2.88 -16.09
CA ASP A 127 -4.62 -4.05 -15.45
C ASP A 127 -3.65 -5.21 -15.21
N ILE A 128 -2.73 -5.45 -16.15
CA ILE A 128 -1.68 -6.47 -15.99
C ILE A 128 -0.78 -6.12 -14.80
N LEU A 129 -0.42 -4.85 -14.64
CA LEU A 129 0.38 -4.38 -13.52
C LEU A 129 -0.37 -4.50 -12.18
N LEU A 130 -1.62 -4.04 -12.12
CA LEU A 130 -2.46 -4.12 -10.91
C LEU A 130 -2.69 -5.58 -10.48
N THR A 131 -2.97 -6.47 -11.44
CA THR A 131 -3.10 -7.92 -11.20
C THR A 131 -1.81 -8.52 -10.65
N TRP A 132 -0.64 -8.05 -11.12
CA TRP A 132 0.64 -8.49 -10.56
C TRP A 132 0.88 -7.95 -9.15
N MET A 133 0.56 -6.67 -8.90
CA MET A 133 0.69 -6.04 -7.58
C MET A 133 -0.21 -6.69 -6.52
N GLU A 134 -1.40 -7.15 -6.90
CA GLU A 134 -2.35 -7.82 -6.01
C GLU A 134 -1.74 -9.03 -5.28
N LYS A 135 -0.79 -9.73 -5.91
CA LYS A 135 -0.08 -10.86 -5.30
C LYS A 135 0.69 -10.49 -4.03
N PHE A 136 1.01 -9.21 -3.88
CA PHE A 136 1.77 -8.67 -2.75
C PHE A 136 0.86 -7.94 -1.75
N TYR A 137 -0.43 -7.84 -2.01
CA TYR A 137 -1.37 -7.13 -1.17
C TYR A 137 -1.83 -8.00 0.02
N GLN A 138 -1.82 -7.41 1.21
CA GLN A 138 -2.25 -8.07 2.45
C GLN A 138 -3.37 -7.27 3.11
N LEU A 139 -4.41 -8.00 3.51
CA LEU A 139 -5.55 -7.51 4.27
C LEU A 139 -5.28 -7.58 5.77
#